data_AF-A0A9P7GCD0-F1
#
_entry.id   AF-A0A9P7GCD0-F1
#
_cell.length_a   1.000
_cell.length_b   1.000
_cell.length_c   1.000
_cell.angle_alpha   90.00
_cell.angle_beta   90.00
_cell.angle_gamma   90.00
#
_symmetry.space_group_name_H-M   'P 1'
#
loop_
_entity.id
_entity.type
_entity.pdbx_description
1 polymer ?
#
loop_
_entity_poly.entity_id
_entity_poly.type
_entity_poly.pdbx_seq_one_letter_code
_entity_poly.pdbx_strand_id
1 'polypeptide(L)'
;MLWRLISVLSFTAVALPLLKPRRYVAFNPSDPMPPNPEQTASWLSLLLFGFLDATIWKAYRAPHLPLSDLPPLADSDHSKNLVRAAFPHLDPHSEESKNTSKAHRRPRRHIFLAVATVFKREIIVVTLLLLLNNAATLLSPYGLKQLLEYLGNRNSATVKPWVWIASLFFAPLSSTLIMQQYQALLARATVQLEAILTQLMLQHALRIRVVADTGSSTDTANVTAAPSAAPSVGSGSGSSTSSTESEETVTLEADPKLQSDSVDAKAGKSLVGRMNNLISSDLQTITKAAEFMQVFVSGPVLIVFTIGFLYTILGWSALVGFVVLLGLMPFPVLLSGLLQGAAKEMSKKSDDRVETD
;
A
#
# COMPACT_ATOMS: atom_id res chain seq x y z
N MET A 1 -33.33 -14.30 35.96
CA MET A 1 -33.06 -15.06 34.70
C MET A 1 -32.36 -14.24 33.62
N LEU A 2 -32.88 -13.05 33.25
CA LEU A 2 -32.35 -12.22 32.15
C LEU A 2 -30.80 -12.08 32.10
N TRP A 3 -30.14 -11.75 33.22
CA TRP A 3 -28.66 -11.66 33.26
C TRP A 3 -27.91 -12.95 32.92
N ARG A 4 -28.47 -14.13 33.26
CA ARG A 4 -27.88 -15.43 32.89
C ARG A 4 -28.01 -15.68 31.38
N LEU A 5 -29.16 -15.34 30.80
CA LEU A 5 -29.39 -15.41 29.35
C LEU A 5 -28.44 -14.47 28.59
N ILE A 6 -28.28 -13.22 29.03
CA ILE A 6 -27.34 -12.26 28.42
C ILE A 6 -25.90 -12.77 28.53
N SER A 7 -25.50 -13.31 29.69
CA SER A 7 -24.15 -13.86 29.89
C SER A 7 -23.86 -15.05 28.98
N VAL A 8 -24.77 -16.03 28.91
CA VAL A 8 -24.64 -17.20 28.02
C VAL A 8 -24.67 -16.78 26.54
N LEU A 9 -25.57 -15.88 26.16
CA LEU A 9 -25.66 -15.38 24.78
C LEU A 9 -24.38 -14.62 24.38
N SER A 10 -23.87 -13.73 25.22
CA SER A 10 -22.62 -13.00 24.98
C SER A 10 -21.43 -13.95 24.86
N PHE A 11 -21.32 -14.95 25.73
CA PHE A 11 -20.27 -15.95 25.66
C PHE A 11 -20.34 -16.78 24.36
N THR A 12 -21.53 -17.26 24.00
CA THR A 12 -21.72 -18.12 22.81
C THR A 12 -21.65 -17.36 21.48
N ALA A 13 -22.12 -16.12 21.42
CA ALA A 13 -22.19 -15.33 20.19
C ALA A 13 -20.98 -14.42 19.95
N VAL A 14 -20.25 -14.03 21.01
CA VAL A 14 -19.08 -13.15 20.92
C VAL A 14 -17.80 -13.89 21.30
N ALA A 15 -17.70 -14.41 22.53
CA ALA A 15 -16.44 -14.99 23.01
C ALA A 15 -16.03 -16.26 22.21
N LEU A 16 -16.96 -17.20 21.97
CA LEU A 16 -16.65 -18.41 21.21
C LEU A 16 -16.18 -18.11 19.76
N PRO A 17 -16.86 -17.29 18.94
CA PRO A 17 -16.34 -16.90 17.62
C PRO A 17 -15.03 -16.11 17.67
N LEU A 18 -14.81 -15.31 18.72
CA LEU A 18 -13.59 -14.50 18.85
C LEU A 18 -12.34 -15.36 19.12
N LEU A 19 -12.48 -16.40 19.95
CA LEU A 19 -11.38 -17.32 20.31
C LEU A 19 -11.22 -18.51 19.35
N LYS A 20 -12.29 -18.98 18.69
CA LYS A 20 -12.23 -20.16 17.82
C LYS A 20 -11.37 -19.88 16.57
N PRO A 21 -10.43 -20.78 16.20
CA PRO A 21 -9.67 -20.64 14.96
C PRO A 21 -10.61 -20.71 13.75
N ARG A 22 -10.29 -19.94 12.72
CA ARG A 22 -11.11 -19.87 11.50
C ARG A 22 -10.80 -21.06 10.60
N ARG A 23 -11.83 -21.59 9.95
CA ARG A 23 -11.65 -22.66 8.95
C ARG A 23 -10.99 -22.03 7.73
N TYR A 24 -9.81 -22.53 7.35
CA TYR A 24 -9.18 -22.20 6.09
C TYR A 24 -10.10 -22.58 4.92
N VAL A 25 -10.23 -21.65 3.97
CA VAL A 25 -10.95 -21.81 2.70
C VAL A 25 -9.99 -21.33 1.63
N ALA A 26 -9.57 -22.24 0.74
CA ALA A 26 -8.64 -21.93 -0.34
C ALA A 26 -9.20 -20.83 -1.24
N PHE A 27 -8.36 -19.87 -1.65
CA PHE A 27 -8.78 -18.78 -2.54
C PHE A 27 -9.20 -19.32 -3.92
N ASN A 28 -8.50 -20.34 -4.41
CA ASN A 28 -8.84 -21.07 -5.63
C ASN A 28 -9.08 -22.55 -5.27
N PRO A 29 -10.34 -23.04 -5.25
CA PRO A 29 -10.63 -24.44 -4.89
C PRO A 29 -9.96 -25.49 -5.79
N SER A 30 -9.54 -25.11 -7.00
CA SER A 30 -8.83 -25.97 -7.95
C SER A 30 -7.31 -26.07 -7.70
N ASP A 31 -6.73 -25.21 -6.86
CA ASP A 31 -5.29 -25.14 -6.58
C ASP A 31 -5.08 -24.75 -5.09
N PRO A 32 -5.30 -25.69 -4.14
CA PRO A 32 -5.20 -25.41 -2.71
C PRO A 32 -3.73 -25.27 -2.29
N MET A 33 -3.43 -24.20 -1.57
CA MET A 33 -2.08 -23.85 -1.11
C MET A 33 -1.91 -24.16 0.39
N PRO A 34 -0.67 -24.31 0.91
CA PRO A 34 -0.46 -24.47 2.35
C PRO A 34 -0.90 -23.18 3.08
N PRO A 35 -1.82 -23.25 4.06
CA PRO A 35 -2.41 -22.07 4.66
C PRO A 35 -1.39 -21.29 5.49
N ASN A 36 -1.38 -19.97 5.34
CA ASN A 36 -0.68 -19.07 6.24
C ASN A 36 -1.38 -19.08 7.62
N PRO A 37 -0.63 -19.01 8.75
CA PRO A 37 -1.19 -18.83 10.08
C PRO A 37 -2.29 -17.75 10.18
N GLU A 38 -2.20 -16.63 9.45
CA GLU A 38 -3.24 -15.58 9.44
C GLU A 38 -4.62 -16.12 8.98
N GLN A 39 -4.66 -17.06 8.04
CA GLN A 39 -5.90 -17.57 7.44
C GLN A 39 -6.62 -18.53 8.38
N THR A 40 -5.88 -19.19 9.27
CA THR A 40 -6.40 -20.09 10.32
C THR A 40 -6.58 -19.42 11.68
N ALA A 41 -5.94 -18.26 11.91
CA ALA A 41 -6.00 -17.52 13.16
C ALA A 41 -7.44 -17.21 13.58
N SER A 42 -7.68 -17.20 14.89
CA SER A 42 -8.93 -16.69 15.48
C SER A 42 -9.03 -15.18 15.31
N TRP A 43 -10.24 -14.62 15.44
CA TRP A 43 -10.42 -13.17 15.32
C TRP A 43 -9.63 -12.41 16.39
N LEU A 44 -9.51 -12.92 17.62
CA LEU A 44 -8.65 -12.32 18.65
C LEU A 44 -7.16 -12.33 18.25
N SER A 45 -6.69 -13.45 17.69
CA SER A 45 -5.29 -13.62 17.24
C SER A 45 -4.95 -12.71 16.05
N LEU A 46 -5.91 -12.42 15.16
CA LEU A 46 -5.76 -11.36 14.15
C LEU A 46 -5.70 -9.96 14.77
N LEU A 47 -6.64 -9.65 15.67
CA LEU A 47 -6.80 -8.31 16.24
C LEU A 47 -5.53 -7.87 17.00
N LEU A 48 -4.89 -8.83 17.65
CA LEU A 48 -3.65 -8.67 18.43
C LEU A 48 -2.37 -9.14 17.72
N PHE A 49 -2.46 -9.55 16.44
CA PHE A 49 -1.33 -10.08 15.64
C PHE A 49 -0.61 -11.33 16.20
N GLY A 50 -1.15 -11.99 17.22
CA GLY A 50 -0.54 -13.15 17.89
C GLY A 50 -0.31 -14.39 16.99
N PHE A 51 -0.80 -14.39 15.75
CA PHE A 51 -0.40 -15.40 14.76
C PHE A 51 1.08 -15.30 14.34
N LEU A 52 1.73 -14.15 14.60
CA LEU A 52 3.16 -13.93 14.37
C LEU A 52 4.03 -14.40 15.54
N ASP A 53 3.47 -14.63 16.74
CA ASP A 53 4.22 -14.94 17.97
C ASP A 53 5.18 -16.12 17.79
N ALA A 54 4.74 -17.18 17.09
CA ALA A 54 5.57 -18.35 16.82
C ALA A 54 6.78 -18.02 15.94
N THR A 55 6.63 -17.13 14.96
CA THR A 55 7.72 -16.67 14.08
C THR A 55 8.67 -15.74 14.85
N ILE A 56 8.13 -14.81 15.65
CA ILE A 56 8.91 -13.88 16.49
C ILE A 56 9.74 -14.67 17.52
N TRP A 57 9.17 -15.66 18.19
CA TRP A 57 9.89 -16.50 19.16
C TRP A 57 10.96 -17.39 18.52
N LYS A 58 10.78 -17.84 17.27
CA LYS A 58 11.83 -18.51 16.50
C LYS A 58 12.96 -17.55 16.16
N ALA A 59 12.63 -16.37 15.61
CA ALA A 59 13.59 -15.33 15.26
C ALA A 59 14.41 -14.85 16.46
N TYR A 60 13.80 -14.74 17.64
CA TYR A 60 14.48 -14.37 18.88
C TYR A 60 15.51 -15.41 19.36
N ARG A 61 15.31 -16.69 19.04
CA ARG A 61 16.17 -17.79 19.48
C ARG A 61 17.24 -18.19 18.47
N ALA A 62 17.07 -17.82 17.19
CA ALA A 62 17.99 -18.15 16.11
C ALA A 62 18.87 -16.93 15.77
N PRO A 63 20.18 -17.12 15.50
CA PRO A 63 21.05 -16.01 15.10
C PRO A 63 20.72 -15.45 13.70
N HIS A 64 20.06 -16.26 12.87
CA HIS A 64 19.44 -15.86 11.61
C HIS A 64 18.20 -16.75 11.38
N LEU A 65 17.12 -16.18 10.82
CA LEU A 65 15.94 -16.95 10.42
C LEU A 65 15.97 -17.16 8.90
N PRO A 66 16.15 -18.39 8.39
CA PRO A 66 16.18 -18.64 6.96
C PRO A 66 14.78 -18.49 6.34
N LEU A 67 14.72 -18.20 5.04
CA LEU A 67 13.47 -18.02 4.29
C LEU A 67 12.54 -19.26 4.33
N SER A 68 13.11 -20.46 4.51
CA SER A 68 12.37 -21.72 4.70
C SER A 68 11.50 -21.77 5.95
N ASP A 69 11.87 -21.00 6.97
CA ASP A 69 11.27 -21.08 8.31
C ASP A 69 10.20 -20.01 8.54
N LEU A 70 10.09 -19.07 7.59
CA LEU A 70 9.01 -18.09 7.53
C LEU A 70 7.69 -18.76 7.10
N PRO A 71 6.54 -18.25 7.56
CA PRO A 71 5.24 -18.77 7.16
C PRO A 71 5.04 -18.61 5.63
N PRO A 72 4.37 -19.56 4.96
CA PRO A 72 4.06 -19.45 3.53
C PRO A 72 3.18 -18.22 3.27
N LEU A 73 3.33 -17.60 2.10
CA LEU A 73 2.48 -16.48 1.70
C LEU A 73 1.01 -16.94 1.61
N ALA A 74 0.08 -16.12 2.11
CA ALA A 74 -1.35 -16.42 2.07
C ALA A 74 -1.86 -16.53 0.62
N ASP A 75 -2.74 -17.49 0.33
CA ASP A 75 -3.26 -17.79 -1.01
C ASP A 75 -3.65 -16.54 -1.82
N SER A 76 -4.34 -15.60 -1.18
CA SER A 76 -4.89 -14.39 -1.80
C SER A 76 -3.80 -13.42 -2.27
N ASP A 77 -2.60 -13.50 -1.69
CA ASP A 77 -1.48 -12.58 -1.98
C ASP A 77 -0.50 -13.16 -3.01
N HIS A 78 -0.67 -14.44 -3.41
CA HIS A 78 0.12 -15.00 -4.52
C HIS A 78 -0.18 -14.26 -5.82
N SER A 79 0.87 -13.89 -6.55
CA SER A 79 0.77 -13.09 -7.78
C SER A 79 -0.24 -13.67 -8.80
N LYS A 80 -0.28 -15.00 -8.98
CA LYS A 80 -1.27 -15.69 -9.83
C LYS A 80 -2.72 -15.34 -9.46
N ASN A 81 -3.03 -15.29 -8.16
CA ASN A 81 -4.38 -15.03 -7.64
C ASN A 81 -4.71 -13.52 -7.66
N LEU A 82 -3.75 -12.66 -7.33
CA LEU A 82 -3.87 -11.21 -7.46
C LEU A 82 -4.13 -10.79 -8.92
N VAL A 83 -3.36 -11.34 -9.87
CA VAL A 83 -3.55 -11.15 -11.32
C VAL A 83 -4.95 -11.54 -11.75
N ARG A 84 -5.40 -12.74 -11.38
CA ARG A 84 -6.73 -13.26 -11.72
C ARG A 84 -7.86 -12.35 -11.21
N ALA A 85 -7.72 -11.78 -10.02
CA ALA A 85 -8.71 -10.85 -9.47
C ALA A 85 -8.66 -9.46 -10.12
N ALA A 86 -7.47 -8.93 -10.40
CA ALA A 86 -7.27 -7.53 -10.73
C ALA A 86 -7.24 -7.25 -12.25
N PHE A 87 -6.70 -8.16 -13.07
CA PHE A 87 -6.47 -7.92 -14.50
C PHE A 87 -7.76 -7.78 -15.34
N PRO A 88 -8.88 -8.45 -15.05
CA PRO A 88 -10.17 -8.18 -15.69
C PRO A 88 -10.68 -6.74 -15.51
N HIS A 89 -10.11 -5.99 -14.56
CA HIS A 89 -10.41 -4.58 -14.31
C HIS A 89 -9.31 -3.63 -14.80
N LEU A 90 -8.04 -4.08 -14.83
CA LEU A 90 -6.86 -3.25 -15.09
C LEU A 90 -6.25 -3.40 -16.49
N ASP A 91 -6.23 -4.59 -17.08
CA ASP A 91 -5.65 -4.82 -18.41
C ASP A 91 -6.73 -4.78 -19.50
N PRO A 92 -6.74 -3.76 -20.40
CA PRO A 92 -7.66 -3.67 -21.53
C PRO A 92 -7.59 -4.83 -22.52
N HIS A 93 -6.55 -5.67 -22.44
CA HIS A 93 -6.29 -6.78 -23.37
C HIS A 93 -6.34 -8.16 -22.71
N SER A 94 -6.73 -8.24 -21.42
CA SER A 94 -6.91 -9.52 -20.72
C SER A 94 -7.93 -10.42 -21.43
N GLU A 95 -7.64 -11.72 -21.53
CA GLU A 95 -8.49 -12.67 -22.27
C GLU A 95 -9.88 -12.84 -21.63
N GLU A 96 -9.95 -12.78 -20.30
CA GLU A 96 -11.20 -12.87 -19.55
C GLU A 96 -12.12 -11.65 -19.79
N SER A 97 -11.55 -10.49 -20.15
CA SER A 97 -12.32 -9.36 -20.68
C SER A 97 -13.03 -9.78 -21.97
N LYS A 98 -12.32 -10.38 -22.94
CA LYS A 98 -12.89 -10.79 -24.24
C LYS A 98 -14.06 -11.77 -24.11
N ASN A 99 -14.00 -12.69 -23.14
CA ASN A 99 -15.06 -13.69 -22.90
C ASN A 99 -16.33 -13.11 -22.25
N THR A 100 -16.26 -11.91 -21.66
CA THR A 100 -17.45 -11.26 -21.10
C THR A 100 -18.20 -10.53 -22.21
N SER A 101 -19.43 -10.96 -22.55
CA SER A 101 -20.23 -10.42 -23.69
C SER A 101 -20.58 -8.92 -23.63
N LYS A 102 -20.16 -8.20 -22.57
CA LYS A 102 -20.29 -6.75 -22.37
C LYS A 102 -18.97 -5.98 -22.50
N ALA A 103 -17.84 -6.65 -22.79
CA ALA A 103 -16.52 -6.03 -22.78
C ALA A 103 -16.20 -5.17 -24.00
N HIS A 104 -16.88 -5.41 -25.14
CA HIS A 104 -16.70 -4.67 -26.40
C HIS A 104 -17.12 -3.19 -26.34
N ARG A 105 -17.41 -2.65 -25.14
CA ARG A 105 -17.97 -1.30 -24.91
C ARG A 105 -17.52 -0.61 -23.62
N ARG A 106 -16.47 -1.09 -22.93
CA ARG A 106 -15.92 -0.36 -21.77
C ARG A 106 -14.97 0.74 -22.28
N PRO A 107 -15.27 2.04 -22.09
CA PRO A 107 -14.32 3.10 -22.44
C PRO A 107 -13.07 2.99 -21.57
N ARG A 108 -11.92 3.49 -22.07
CA ARG A 108 -10.66 3.57 -21.32
C ARG A 108 -10.90 4.34 -20.01
N ARG A 109 -11.00 3.61 -18.89
CA ARG A 109 -11.07 4.20 -17.55
C ARG A 109 -9.66 4.60 -17.12
N HIS A 110 -9.53 5.73 -16.42
CA HIS A 110 -8.27 6.08 -15.78
C HIS A 110 -7.81 4.96 -14.85
N ILE A 111 -6.53 4.61 -14.87
CA ILE A 111 -5.95 3.49 -14.10
C ILE A 111 -6.32 3.61 -12.61
N PHE A 112 -6.30 4.84 -12.06
CA PHE A 112 -6.74 5.14 -10.70
C PHE A 112 -8.16 4.61 -10.38
N LEU A 113 -9.14 4.81 -11.27
CA LEU A 113 -10.52 4.34 -11.06
C LEU A 113 -10.63 2.81 -11.20
N ALA A 114 -9.77 2.20 -12.02
CA ALA A 114 -9.70 0.75 -12.13
C ALA A 114 -9.08 0.12 -10.86
N VAL A 115 -7.98 0.67 -10.35
CA VAL A 115 -7.37 0.29 -9.06
C VAL A 115 -8.37 0.46 -7.92
N ALA A 116 -9.05 1.60 -7.82
CA ALA A 116 -10.10 1.83 -6.81
C ALA A 116 -11.29 0.86 -6.93
N THR A 117 -11.56 0.30 -8.12
CA THR A 117 -12.58 -0.74 -8.32
C THR A 117 -12.11 -2.11 -7.80
N VAL A 118 -10.82 -2.44 -7.95
CA VAL A 118 -10.21 -3.67 -7.41
C VAL A 118 -10.21 -3.63 -5.89
N PHE A 119 -9.64 -2.58 -5.30
CA PHE A 119 -9.49 -2.41 -3.84
C PHE A 119 -10.70 -1.79 -3.13
N LYS A 120 -11.89 -1.83 -3.76
CA LYS A 120 -13.10 -1.15 -3.25
C LYS A 120 -13.50 -1.61 -1.85
N ARG A 121 -13.28 -2.89 -1.51
CA ARG A 121 -13.64 -3.46 -0.21
C ARG A 121 -12.69 -2.94 0.87
N GLU A 122 -11.40 -2.93 0.54
CA GLU A 122 -10.29 -2.52 1.39
C GLU A 122 -10.44 -1.02 1.69
N ILE A 123 -10.68 -0.19 0.68
CA ILE A 123 -10.98 1.24 0.81
C ILE A 123 -12.18 1.49 1.74
N ILE A 124 -13.28 0.74 1.59
CA ILE A 124 -14.48 0.89 2.45
C ILE A 124 -14.17 0.51 3.90
N VAL A 125 -13.52 -0.63 4.13
CA VAL A 125 -13.16 -1.10 5.48
C VAL A 125 -12.19 -0.13 6.15
N VAL A 126 -11.16 0.29 5.45
CA VAL A 126 -10.17 1.27 5.92
C VAL A 126 -10.81 2.62 6.24
N THR A 127 -11.69 3.12 5.38
CA THR A 127 -12.47 4.35 5.63
C THR A 127 -13.30 4.23 6.90
N LEU A 128 -14.00 3.10 7.08
CA LEU A 128 -14.80 2.84 8.28
C LEU A 128 -13.95 2.78 9.55
N LEU A 129 -12.76 2.16 9.50
CA LEU A 129 -11.82 2.12 10.62
C LEU A 129 -11.33 3.52 10.99
N LEU A 130 -11.00 4.38 10.03
CA LEU A 130 -10.61 5.78 10.31
C LEU A 130 -11.74 6.58 10.98
N LEU A 131 -12.98 6.45 10.48
CA LEU A 131 -14.15 7.10 11.08
C LEU A 131 -14.41 6.60 12.51
N LEU A 132 -14.28 5.28 12.75
CA LEU A 132 -14.43 4.68 14.07
C LEU A 132 -13.31 5.12 15.03
N ASN A 133 -12.07 5.26 14.52
CA ASN A 133 -10.95 5.78 15.31
C ASN A 133 -11.19 7.23 15.74
N ASN A 134 -11.66 8.10 14.84
CA ASN A 134 -12.01 9.48 15.20
C ASN A 134 -13.07 9.55 16.31
N ALA A 135 -14.05 8.64 16.32
CA ALA A 135 -15.02 8.55 17.41
C ALA A 135 -14.38 8.05 18.72
N ALA A 136 -13.49 7.06 18.65
CA ALA A 136 -12.77 6.55 19.81
C ALA A 136 -11.83 7.60 20.44
N THR A 137 -11.12 8.40 19.65
CA THR A 137 -10.23 9.45 20.17
C THR A 137 -10.99 10.56 20.89
N LEU A 138 -12.21 10.88 20.45
CA LEU A 138 -13.09 11.88 21.09
C LEU A 138 -13.81 11.36 22.34
N LEU A 139 -13.93 10.05 22.51
CA LEU A 139 -14.57 9.45 23.69
C LEU A 139 -13.78 9.71 24.99
N SER A 140 -12.44 9.79 24.91
CA SER A 140 -11.58 10.10 26.05
C SER A 140 -11.80 11.51 26.64
N PRO A 141 -11.66 12.62 25.87
CA PRO A 141 -11.96 13.96 26.40
C PRO A 141 -13.43 14.16 26.76
N TYR A 142 -14.36 13.47 26.10
CA TYR A 142 -15.77 13.45 26.50
C TYR A 142 -15.97 12.80 27.88
N GLY A 143 -15.33 11.65 28.13
CA GLY A 143 -15.34 11.00 29.44
C GLY A 143 -14.73 11.86 30.55
N LEU A 144 -13.65 12.59 30.25
CA LEU A 144 -13.04 13.54 31.17
C LEU A 144 -13.98 14.70 31.52
N LYS A 145 -14.65 15.30 30.52
CA LYS A 145 -15.68 16.34 30.73
C LYS A 145 -16.75 15.86 31.72
N GLN A 146 -17.32 14.68 31.47
CA GLN A 146 -18.39 14.12 32.30
C GLN A 146 -17.92 13.80 33.73
N LEU A 147 -16.67 13.39 33.91
CA LEU A 147 -16.07 13.18 35.24
C LEU A 147 -15.91 14.50 36.01
N LEU A 148 -15.50 15.58 35.34
CA LEU A 148 -15.38 16.92 35.93
C LEU A 148 -16.75 17.50 36.31
N GLU A 149 -17.76 17.36 35.44
CA GLU A 149 -19.13 17.78 35.73
C GLU A 149 -19.75 17.00 36.90
N TYR A 150 -19.48 15.69 37.00
CA TYR A 150 -19.87 14.89 38.16
C TYR A 150 -19.22 15.39 39.46
N LEU A 151 -17.93 15.75 39.41
CA LEU A 151 -17.19 16.19 40.58
C LEU A 151 -17.70 17.54 41.11
N GLY A 152 -18.08 18.45 40.20
CA GLY A 152 -18.73 19.72 40.52
C GLY A 152 -20.16 19.55 41.04
N ASN A 153 -21.01 18.81 40.31
CA ASN A 153 -22.43 18.64 40.61
C ASN A 153 -22.79 17.17 40.90
N ARG A 154 -22.47 16.72 42.12
CA ARG A 154 -22.66 15.31 42.56
C ARG A 154 -24.10 14.78 42.45
N ASN A 155 -25.09 15.66 42.42
CA ASN A 155 -26.52 15.29 42.50
C ASN A 155 -27.24 15.22 41.14
N SER A 156 -26.61 15.66 40.03
CA SER A 156 -27.27 15.77 38.72
C SER A 156 -26.91 14.66 37.71
N ALA A 157 -26.22 13.62 38.14
CA ALA A 157 -25.61 12.64 37.24
C ALA A 157 -26.48 11.39 37.02
N THR A 158 -26.89 11.19 35.76
CA THR A 158 -27.61 9.99 35.30
C THR A 158 -26.69 8.78 35.11
N VAL A 159 -25.40 9.01 34.82
CA VAL A 159 -24.39 7.96 34.60
C VAL A 159 -23.41 7.92 35.77
N LYS A 160 -23.09 6.70 36.25
CA LYS A 160 -22.17 6.51 37.38
C LYS A 160 -20.70 6.81 36.98
N PRO A 161 -19.88 7.42 37.85
CA PRO A 161 -18.52 7.87 37.52
C PRO A 161 -17.58 6.79 36.99
N TRP A 162 -17.72 5.55 37.49
CA TRP A 162 -16.88 4.43 37.08
C TRP A 162 -16.97 4.12 35.58
N VAL A 163 -18.09 4.47 34.92
CA VAL A 163 -18.25 4.33 33.46
C VAL A 163 -17.33 5.30 32.72
N TRP A 164 -17.25 6.54 33.19
CA TRP A 164 -16.35 7.55 32.62
C TRP A 164 -14.88 7.22 32.91
N ILE A 165 -14.57 6.74 34.13
CA ILE A 165 -13.22 6.23 34.47
C ILE A 165 -12.84 5.05 33.55
N ALA A 166 -13.74 4.09 33.32
CA ALA A 166 -13.51 2.99 32.39
C ALA A 166 -13.31 3.49 30.95
N SER A 167 -14.05 4.52 30.52
CA SER A 167 -13.88 5.10 29.18
C SER A 167 -12.48 5.71 28.96
N LEU A 168 -11.84 6.27 30.00
CA LEU A 168 -10.48 6.79 29.92
C LEU A 168 -9.42 5.68 29.66
N PHE A 169 -9.72 4.42 29.98
CA PHE A 169 -8.87 3.27 29.63
C PHE A 169 -9.27 2.66 28.27
N PHE A 170 -10.56 2.39 28.06
CA PHE A 170 -11.03 1.70 26.86
C PHE A 170 -11.02 2.57 25.59
N ALA A 171 -11.14 3.89 25.69
CA ALA A 171 -11.09 4.77 24.52
C ALA A 171 -9.68 4.80 23.88
N PRO A 172 -8.56 5.06 24.60
CA PRO A 172 -7.23 4.91 24.04
C PRO A 172 -6.95 3.49 23.54
N LEU A 173 -7.28 2.47 24.33
CA LEU A 173 -7.03 1.06 23.96
C LEU A 173 -7.76 0.67 22.66
N SER A 174 -9.02 1.05 22.49
CA SER A 174 -9.76 0.80 21.24
C SER A 174 -9.19 1.61 20.07
N SER A 175 -8.83 2.88 20.27
CA SER A 175 -8.18 3.72 19.24
C SER A 175 -6.87 3.09 18.75
N THR A 176 -5.99 2.65 19.65
CA THR A 176 -4.73 1.97 19.28
C THR A 176 -4.98 0.69 18.48
N LEU A 177 -5.93 -0.15 18.91
CA LEU A 177 -6.28 -1.37 18.18
C LEU A 177 -6.84 -1.08 16.78
N ILE A 178 -7.73 -0.09 16.65
CA ILE A 178 -8.31 0.31 15.35
C ILE A 178 -7.21 0.85 14.43
N MET A 179 -6.31 1.70 14.94
CA MET A 179 -5.19 2.26 14.16
C MET A 179 -4.21 1.17 13.69
N GLN A 180 -3.90 0.19 14.53
CA GLN A 180 -3.01 -0.90 14.12
C GLN A 180 -3.65 -1.79 13.04
N GLN A 181 -4.95 -2.06 13.14
CA GLN A 181 -5.69 -2.81 12.11
C GLN A 181 -5.83 -2.01 10.81
N TYR A 182 -6.03 -0.69 10.88
CA TYR A 182 -5.98 0.22 9.74
C TYR A 182 -4.62 0.14 9.02
N GLN A 183 -3.50 0.26 9.76
CA GLN A 183 -2.16 0.21 9.20
C GLN A 183 -1.86 -1.15 8.55
N ALA A 184 -2.23 -2.26 9.19
CA ALA A 184 -1.99 -3.59 8.64
C ALA A 184 -2.77 -3.86 7.35
N LEU A 185 -4.05 -3.44 7.29
CA LEU A 185 -4.86 -3.56 6.06
C LEU A 185 -4.33 -2.66 4.94
N LEU A 186 -3.92 -1.44 5.25
CA LEU A 186 -3.34 -0.53 4.26
C LEU A 186 -2.00 -1.05 3.74
N ALA A 187 -1.09 -1.49 4.61
CA ALA A 187 0.19 -2.07 4.22
C ALA A 187 0.01 -3.28 3.30
N ARG A 188 -0.93 -4.18 3.61
CA ARG A 188 -1.26 -5.32 2.74
C ARG A 188 -1.77 -4.85 1.36
N ALA A 189 -2.72 -3.90 1.34
CA ALA A 189 -3.26 -3.38 0.08
C ALA A 189 -2.18 -2.69 -0.77
N THR A 190 -1.24 -1.99 -0.14
CA THR A 190 -0.09 -1.35 -0.81
C THR A 190 0.85 -2.38 -1.43
N VAL A 191 1.22 -3.45 -0.71
CA VAL A 191 2.07 -4.53 -1.25
C VAL A 191 1.36 -5.31 -2.37
N GLN A 192 0.05 -5.55 -2.24
CA GLN A 192 -0.76 -6.16 -3.30
C GLN A 192 -0.82 -5.26 -4.55
N LEU A 193 -1.00 -3.94 -4.38
CA LEU A 193 -1.00 -2.96 -5.45
C LEU A 193 0.36 -2.93 -6.18
N GLU A 194 1.45 -2.96 -5.42
CA GLU A 194 2.82 -3.05 -5.95
C GLU A 194 2.96 -4.27 -6.86
N ALA A 195 2.69 -5.48 -6.33
CA ALA A 195 2.78 -6.72 -7.08
C ALA A 195 1.89 -6.75 -8.34
N ILE A 196 0.68 -6.20 -8.28
CA ILE A 196 -0.24 -6.10 -9.42
C ILE A 196 0.33 -5.17 -10.50
N LEU A 197 0.86 -4.00 -10.12
CA LEU A 197 1.41 -3.02 -11.06
C LEU A 197 2.72 -3.51 -11.68
N THR A 198 3.63 -4.11 -10.90
CA THR A 198 4.84 -4.76 -11.42
C THR A 198 4.51 -5.83 -12.46
N GLN A 199 3.53 -6.69 -12.18
CA GLN A 199 3.12 -7.74 -13.11
C GLN A 199 2.41 -7.20 -14.36
N LEU A 200 1.64 -6.12 -14.23
CA LEU A 200 1.00 -5.43 -15.37
C LEU A 200 2.06 -4.82 -16.30
N MET A 201 3.07 -4.15 -15.71
CA MET A 201 4.23 -3.61 -16.44
C MET A 201 5.03 -4.73 -17.12
N LEU A 202 5.33 -5.82 -16.41
CA LEU A 202 6.07 -6.96 -16.95
C LEU A 202 5.34 -7.60 -18.15
N GLN A 203 4.02 -7.82 -18.06
CA GLN A 203 3.26 -8.33 -19.21
C GLN A 203 3.25 -7.35 -20.38
N HIS A 204 3.13 -6.04 -20.12
CA HIS A 204 3.17 -5.04 -21.19
C HIS A 204 4.54 -4.99 -21.87
N ALA A 205 5.62 -5.07 -21.09
CA ALA A 205 6.99 -5.12 -21.58
C ALA A 205 7.25 -6.35 -22.46
N LEU A 206 6.80 -7.53 -22.02
CA LEU A 206 6.92 -8.76 -22.80
C LEU A 206 6.13 -8.68 -24.11
N ARG A 207 4.92 -8.09 -24.11
CA ARG A 207 4.14 -7.85 -25.34
C ARG A 207 4.87 -6.89 -26.30
N ILE A 208 5.42 -5.78 -25.81
CA ILE A 208 6.19 -4.83 -26.63
C ILE A 208 7.40 -5.51 -27.25
N ARG A 209 8.17 -6.28 -26.46
CA ARG A 209 9.34 -7.00 -26.94
C ARG A 209 8.98 -8.00 -28.05
N VAL A 210 7.96 -8.84 -27.85
CA VAL A 210 7.53 -9.81 -28.86
C VAL A 210 7.10 -9.11 -30.15
N VAL A 211 6.38 -7.98 -30.07
CA VAL A 211 6.00 -7.19 -31.26
C VAL A 211 7.23 -6.63 -31.98
N ALA A 212 8.22 -6.11 -31.25
CA ALA A 212 9.47 -5.62 -31.83
C ALA A 212 10.28 -6.74 -32.51
N ASP A 213 10.41 -7.90 -31.86
CA ASP A 213 11.09 -9.08 -32.39
C ASP A 213 10.38 -9.64 -33.65
N THR A 214 9.05 -9.53 -33.75
CA THR A 214 8.32 -9.89 -34.99
C THR A 214 8.44 -8.85 -36.10
N GLY A 215 8.54 -7.55 -35.76
CA GLY A 215 8.71 -6.48 -36.74
C GLY A 215 10.03 -6.61 -37.50
N SER A 216 11.13 -6.77 -36.77
CA SER A 216 12.47 -6.91 -37.37
C SER A 216 12.62 -8.14 -38.26
N SER A 217 11.91 -9.23 -37.96
CA SER A 217 11.93 -10.45 -38.78
C SER A 217 11.13 -10.37 -40.10
N THR A 218 10.39 -9.28 -40.34
CA THR A 218 9.61 -9.09 -41.59
C THR A 218 10.44 -8.46 -42.71
N ASP A 219 11.46 -7.64 -42.37
CA ASP A 219 12.29 -6.93 -43.37
C ASP A 219 13.47 -7.77 -43.92
N THR A 220 13.60 -9.05 -43.55
CA THR A 220 14.66 -9.95 -44.08
C THR A 220 14.13 -11.19 -44.80
N ALA A 221 12.84 -11.21 -45.17
CA ALA A 221 12.20 -12.34 -45.84
C ALA A 221 12.41 -12.36 -47.37
N ASN A 222 13.65 -12.19 -47.87
CA ASN A 222 13.95 -12.51 -49.28
C ASN A 222 15.42 -12.83 -49.63
N VAL A 223 16.08 -13.72 -48.88
CA VAL A 223 17.20 -14.53 -49.43
C VAL A 223 17.06 -16.00 -48.99
N THR A 224 17.35 -16.89 -49.94
CA THR A 224 17.23 -18.36 -50.01
C THR A 224 17.77 -19.18 -48.82
N ALA A 225 17.28 -20.42 -48.70
CA ALA A 225 17.39 -21.29 -47.53
C ALA A 225 18.71 -22.07 -47.32
N ALA A 226 19.13 -22.17 -46.04
CA ALA A 226 19.66 -23.33 -45.29
C ALA A 226 20.99 -24.03 -45.73
N PRO A 227 21.64 -24.88 -44.87
CA PRO A 227 21.38 -25.22 -43.46
C PRO A 227 22.59 -25.17 -42.48
N SER A 228 22.26 -25.09 -41.17
CA SER A 228 22.89 -25.78 -40.02
C SER A 228 24.42 -25.78 -39.77
N ALA A 229 24.84 -25.12 -38.67
CA ALA A 229 25.91 -25.59 -37.79
C ALA A 229 25.71 -25.10 -36.33
N ALA A 230 25.77 -26.03 -35.36
CA ALA A 230 26.03 -25.78 -33.94
C ALA A 230 27.46 -26.30 -33.63
N PRO A 231 28.21 -25.86 -32.57
CA PRO A 231 27.80 -25.71 -31.16
C PRO A 231 28.10 -24.27 -30.62
N SER A 232 28.21 -23.90 -29.32
CA SER A 232 28.52 -24.63 -28.06
C SER A 232 27.95 -23.95 -26.79
N VAL A 233 28.30 -24.51 -25.62
CA VAL A 233 27.94 -24.11 -24.24
C VAL A 233 29.11 -23.40 -23.53
N GLY A 234 28.83 -22.48 -22.59
CA GLY A 234 29.75 -22.01 -21.52
C GLY A 234 29.42 -20.58 -21.04
N SER A 235 28.79 -20.35 -19.88
CA SER A 235 29.29 -20.39 -18.47
C SER A 235 30.36 -19.35 -18.11
N GLY A 236 30.09 -18.55 -17.05
CA GLY A 236 30.97 -17.52 -16.47
C GLY A 236 30.32 -16.12 -16.50
N SER A 237 29.56 -15.68 -15.48
CA SER A 237 29.97 -15.27 -14.12
C SER A 237 30.81 -13.98 -14.07
N GLY A 238 30.14 -12.88 -13.69
CA GLY A 238 30.69 -11.76 -12.91
C GLY A 238 31.79 -10.89 -13.51
N SER A 239 31.45 -9.65 -13.85
CA SER A 239 32.03 -8.49 -13.15
C SER A 239 31.26 -7.21 -13.47
N SER A 240 30.82 -6.50 -12.43
CA SER A 240 30.47 -5.09 -12.53
C SER A 240 31.75 -4.26 -12.57
N THR A 241 31.99 -3.55 -13.68
CA THR A 241 32.97 -2.46 -13.69
C THR A 241 32.40 -1.30 -14.50
N SER A 242 32.20 -0.18 -13.81
CA SER A 242 31.83 1.10 -14.40
C SER A 242 33.05 1.76 -15.04
N SER A 243 32.91 2.26 -16.26
CA SER A 243 33.81 3.26 -16.82
C SER A 243 32.97 4.30 -17.57
N THR A 244 32.77 5.44 -16.92
CA THR A 244 32.30 6.67 -17.55
C THR A 244 33.44 7.21 -18.40
N GLU A 245 33.26 7.28 -19.73
CA GLU A 245 34.12 8.10 -20.58
C GLU A 245 33.29 9.00 -21.49
N SER A 246 33.73 10.25 -21.54
CA SER A 246 33.11 11.40 -22.19
C SER A 246 33.04 11.27 -23.72
N GLU A 247 31.90 11.58 -24.33
CA GLU A 247 31.82 11.82 -25.77
C GLU A 247 32.30 13.26 -26.07
N GLU A 248 33.56 13.41 -26.51
CA GLU A 248 33.97 14.61 -27.25
C GLU A 248 33.40 14.56 -28.67
N THR A 249 32.71 15.64 -29.07
CA THR A 249 32.21 15.82 -30.43
C THR A 249 33.35 16.12 -31.41
N VAL A 250 33.62 15.23 -32.35
CA VAL A 250 34.26 15.56 -33.62
C VAL A 250 33.37 15.13 -34.78
N THR A 251 32.84 16.11 -35.51
CA THR A 251 32.03 15.92 -36.70
C THR A 251 32.90 15.69 -37.92
N LEU A 252 32.76 14.54 -38.59
CA LEU A 252 33.16 14.39 -40.00
C LEU A 252 32.06 13.67 -40.79
N GLU A 253 31.49 14.46 -41.71
CA GLU A 253 30.88 14.15 -43.01
C GLU A 253 29.93 12.95 -43.19
N ALA A 254 28.82 13.21 -43.86
CA ALA A 254 27.68 12.29 -43.97
C ALA A 254 27.74 11.42 -45.23
N ASP A 255 27.46 10.13 -45.07
CA ASP A 255 27.05 9.23 -46.14
C ASP A 255 25.56 8.87 -45.95
N PRO A 256 24.62 9.38 -46.77
CA PRO A 256 23.21 9.46 -46.42
C PRO A 256 22.43 8.18 -46.82
N LYS A 257 22.82 7.02 -46.28
CA LYS A 257 22.11 5.74 -46.54
C LYS A 257 22.41 4.62 -45.54
N LEU A 258 22.18 4.85 -44.23
CA LEU A 258 22.01 3.84 -43.16
C LEU A 258 21.64 4.53 -41.83
N GLN A 259 20.42 5.08 -41.74
CA GLN A 259 19.96 5.90 -40.58
C GLN A 259 18.66 5.41 -39.91
N SER A 260 18.14 4.24 -40.27
CA SER A 260 17.04 3.58 -39.55
C SER A 260 17.51 2.98 -38.21
N ASP A 261 18.57 2.17 -38.26
CA ASP A 261 18.86 1.18 -37.22
C ASP A 261 19.36 1.80 -35.90
N SER A 262 19.99 2.98 -35.97
CA SER A 262 20.48 3.71 -34.80
C SER A 262 19.36 4.41 -34.02
N VAL A 263 18.22 4.71 -34.66
CA VAL A 263 17.06 5.34 -34.01
C VAL A 263 16.31 4.31 -33.19
N ASP A 264 16.03 3.13 -33.75
CA ASP A 264 15.28 2.06 -33.06
C ASP A 264 16.07 1.46 -31.89
N ALA A 265 17.38 1.28 -32.02
CA ALA A 265 18.23 0.84 -30.90
C ALA A 265 18.26 1.85 -29.73
N LYS A 266 18.25 3.16 -30.03
CA LYS A 266 18.25 4.24 -29.03
C LYS A 266 16.85 4.42 -28.43
N ALA A 267 15.79 4.24 -29.21
CA ALA A 267 14.40 4.20 -28.75
C ALA A 267 14.15 3.00 -27.81
N GLY A 268 14.60 1.79 -28.19
CA GLY A 268 14.49 0.58 -27.36
C GLY A 268 15.21 0.71 -26.01
N LYS A 269 16.45 1.23 -26.01
CA LYS A 269 17.19 1.55 -24.77
C LYS A 269 16.45 2.59 -23.92
N SER A 270 15.86 3.63 -24.52
CA SER A 270 15.04 4.61 -23.80
C SER A 270 13.77 3.98 -23.20
N LEU A 271 13.15 3.03 -23.90
CA LEU A 271 11.94 2.34 -23.45
C LEU A 271 12.22 1.43 -22.24
N VAL A 272 13.34 0.70 -22.26
CA VAL A 272 13.82 -0.10 -21.11
C VAL A 272 14.17 0.79 -19.92
N GLY A 273 14.85 1.92 -20.14
CA GLY A 273 15.16 2.89 -19.08
C GLY A 273 13.92 3.49 -18.43
N ARG A 274 12.93 3.92 -19.23
CA ARG A 274 11.64 4.42 -18.75
C ARG A 274 10.87 3.36 -17.96
N MET A 275 10.88 2.11 -18.42
CA MET A 275 10.26 0.98 -17.71
C MET A 275 10.94 0.72 -16.36
N ASN A 276 12.26 0.80 -16.27
CA ASN A 276 12.98 0.64 -15.01
C ASN A 276 12.64 1.77 -14.01
N ASN A 277 12.53 3.01 -14.49
CA ASN A 277 12.06 4.15 -13.68
C ASN A 277 10.61 3.93 -13.18
N LEU A 278 9.72 3.50 -14.07
CA LEU A 278 8.32 3.20 -13.76
C LEU A 278 8.16 2.12 -12.68
N ILE A 279 8.98 1.06 -12.72
CA ILE A 279 8.98 -0.03 -11.74
C ILE A 279 9.62 0.39 -10.40
N SER A 280 10.57 1.33 -10.41
CA SER A 280 11.31 1.78 -9.22
C SER A 280 10.72 3.05 -8.59
N SER A 281 11.02 4.23 -9.11
CA SER A 281 10.62 5.51 -8.50
C SER A 281 9.12 5.75 -8.52
N ASP A 282 8.47 5.43 -9.64
CA ASP A 282 7.09 5.88 -9.87
C ASP A 282 6.13 4.95 -9.12
N LEU A 283 6.42 3.65 -9.08
CA LEU A 283 5.71 2.67 -8.27
C LEU A 283 5.84 2.98 -6.77
N GLN A 284 7.04 3.32 -6.28
CA GLN A 284 7.25 3.78 -4.90
C GLN A 284 6.50 5.09 -4.58
N THR A 285 6.29 5.95 -5.57
CA THR A 285 5.52 7.18 -5.39
C THR A 285 4.02 6.88 -5.29
N ILE A 286 3.52 5.94 -6.10
CA ILE A 286 2.12 5.48 -6.06
C ILE A 286 1.81 4.74 -4.73
N THR A 287 2.72 3.90 -4.24
CA THR A 287 2.52 3.20 -2.95
C THR A 287 2.50 4.16 -1.77
N LYS A 288 3.43 5.15 -1.73
CA LYS A 288 3.40 6.25 -0.75
C LYS A 288 2.14 7.11 -0.86
N ALA A 289 1.59 7.30 -2.06
CA ALA A 289 0.35 8.07 -2.25
C ALA A 289 -0.84 7.46 -1.49
N ALA A 290 -0.86 6.13 -1.25
CA ALA A 290 -1.91 5.47 -0.49
C ALA A 290 -1.95 5.89 1.00
N GLU A 291 -0.81 6.28 1.58
CA GLU A 291 -0.71 6.72 2.98
C GLU A 291 -1.45 8.04 3.23
N PHE A 292 -1.46 8.95 2.24
CA PHE A 292 -2.18 10.23 2.32
C PHE A 292 -3.70 10.08 2.45
N MET A 293 -4.27 8.90 2.16
CA MET A 293 -5.69 8.61 2.39
C MET A 293 -6.10 8.90 3.85
N GLN A 294 -5.21 8.66 4.83
CA GLN A 294 -5.47 9.01 6.23
C GLN A 294 -5.75 10.51 6.40
N VAL A 295 -4.91 11.35 5.78
CA VAL A 295 -4.96 12.80 5.94
C VAL A 295 -6.23 13.36 5.30
N PHE A 296 -6.55 12.93 4.08
CA PHE A 296 -7.72 13.41 3.35
C PHE A 296 -9.06 12.92 3.91
N VAL A 297 -9.13 11.70 4.45
CA VAL A 297 -10.38 11.14 5.01
C VAL A 297 -10.54 11.50 6.49
N SER A 298 -9.51 11.22 7.31
CA SER A 298 -9.59 11.34 8.77
C SER A 298 -9.48 12.79 9.23
N GLY A 299 -8.63 13.59 8.58
CA GLY A 299 -8.31 14.97 8.99
C GLY A 299 -9.53 15.90 9.02
N PRO A 300 -10.23 16.13 7.88
CA PRO A 300 -11.40 17.01 7.84
C PRO A 300 -12.51 16.56 8.79
N VAL A 301 -12.76 15.26 8.87
CA VAL A 301 -13.78 14.67 9.75
C VAL A 301 -13.45 14.90 11.22
N LEU A 302 -12.19 14.66 11.63
CA LEU A 302 -11.74 14.90 12.99
C LEU A 302 -11.80 16.38 13.35
N ILE A 303 -11.42 17.28 12.44
CA ILE A 303 -11.52 18.74 12.63
C ILE A 303 -12.98 19.14 12.89
N VAL A 304 -13.92 18.70 12.05
CA VAL A 304 -15.36 19.02 12.21
C VAL A 304 -15.90 18.52 13.55
N PHE A 305 -15.65 17.26 13.92
CA PHE A 305 -16.13 16.73 15.19
C PHE A 305 -15.44 17.38 16.41
N THR A 306 -14.14 17.71 16.32
CA THR A 306 -13.40 18.35 17.41
C THR A 306 -13.86 19.78 17.64
N ILE A 307 -14.08 20.56 16.57
CA ILE A 307 -14.64 21.92 16.68
C ILE A 307 -16.07 21.86 17.23
N GLY A 308 -16.89 20.93 16.74
CA GLY A 308 -18.25 20.72 17.24
C GLY A 308 -18.25 20.42 18.74
N PHE A 309 -17.44 19.46 19.18
CA PHE A 309 -17.26 19.12 20.59
C PHE A 309 -16.76 20.32 21.42
N LEU A 310 -15.73 21.03 20.95
CA LEU A 310 -15.17 22.18 21.66
C LEU A 310 -16.18 23.34 21.77
N TYR A 311 -17.01 23.55 20.75
CA TYR A 311 -18.12 24.53 20.78
C TYR A 311 -19.17 24.16 21.84
N THR A 312 -19.44 22.87 22.09
CA THR A 312 -20.35 22.47 23.19
C THR A 312 -19.81 22.76 24.60
N ILE A 313 -18.50 23.04 24.75
CA ILE A 313 -17.86 23.32 26.04
C ILE A 313 -17.53 24.81 26.20
N LEU A 314 -16.93 25.44 25.17
CA LEU A 314 -16.43 26.82 25.21
C LEU A 314 -17.31 27.82 24.42
N GLY A 315 -18.31 27.35 23.66
CA GLY A 315 -19.12 28.21 22.79
C GLY A 315 -18.27 28.97 21.77
N TRP A 316 -18.55 30.26 21.58
CA TRP A 316 -17.92 31.13 20.58
C TRP A 316 -16.39 31.21 20.68
N SER A 317 -15.80 31.07 21.88
CA SER A 317 -14.35 31.10 22.07
C SER A 317 -13.62 29.96 21.33
N ALA A 318 -14.29 28.82 21.12
CA ALA A 318 -13.75 27.71 20.32
C ALA A 318 -13.48 28.10 18.86
N LEU A 319 -14.36 28.93 18.27
CA LEU A 319 -14.22 29.38 16.88
C LEU A 319 -13.09 30.40 16.72
N VAL A 320 -12.88 31.28 17.70
CA VAL A 320 -11.75 32.22 17.71
C VAL A 320 -10.42 31.45 17.72
N GLY A 321 -10.30 30.42 18.56
CA GLY A 321 -9.13 29.55 18.59
C GLY A 321 -8.89 28.81 17.26
N PHE A 322 -9.96 28.37 16.59
CA PHE A 322 -9.85 27.75 15.26
C PHE A 322 -9.40 28.73 14.17
N VAL A 323 -9.91 29.97 14.17
CA VAL A 323 -9.45 31.01 13.23
C VAL A 323 -7.96 31.34 13.43
N VAL A 324 -7.50 31.41 14.68
CA VAL A 324 -6.07 31.56 14.99
C VAL A 324 -5.25 30.38 14.45
N LEU A 325 -5.73 29.14 14.63
CA LEU A 325 -5.06 27.94 14.10
C LEU A 325 -4.96 27.97 12.56
N LEU A 326 -5.99 28.41 11.85
CA LEU A 326 -5.93 28.62 10.40
C LEU A 326 -4.91 29.71 10.03
N GLY A 327 -4.84 30.80 10.79
CA GLY A 327 -3.83 31.85 10.62
C GLY A 327 -2.38 31.38 10.83
N LEU A 328 -2.17 30.35 11.66
CA LEU A 328 -0.86 29.71 11.86
C LEU A 328 -0.57 28.57 10.85
N MET A 329 -1.55 28.08 10.08
CA MET A 329 -1.33 27.05 9.04
C MET A 329 -0.15 27.33 8.07
N PRO A 330 0.08 28.57 7.56
CA PRO A 330 1.22 28.83 6.68
C PRO A 330 2.58 28.70 7.37
N PHE A 331 2.67 28.81 8.71
CA PHE A 331 3.95 28.81 9.41
C PHE A 331 4.71 27.47 9.29
N PRO A 332 4.10 26.29 9.57
CA PRO A 332 4.72 24.99 9.29
C PRO A 332 5.10 24.78 7.82
N VAL A 333 4.33 25.32 6.87
CA VAL A 333 4.61 25.20 5.43
C VAL A 333 5.86 25.99 5.05
N LEU A 334 5.96 27.25 5.48
CA LEU A 334 7.14 28.09 5.28
C LEU A 334 8.38 27.48 5.96
N LEU A 335 8.24 26.99 7.19
CA LEU A 335 9.32 26.34 7.92
C LEU A 335 9.80 25.05 7.23
N SER A 336 8.89 24.26 6.66
CA SER A 336 9.24 23.07 5.86
C SER A 336 10.04 23.44 4.61
N GLY A 337 9.66 24.53 3.91
CA GLY A 337 10.43 25.02 2.75
C GLY A 337 11.86 25.45 3.11
N LEU A 338 12.03 26.15 4.24
CA LEU A 338 13.35 26.52 4.75
C LEU A 338 14.19 25.29 5.13
N LEU A 339 13.58 24.31 5.80
CA LEU A 339 14.25 23.07 6.20
C LEU A 339 14.69 22.24 4.98
N GLN A 340 13.86 22.16 3.93
CA GLN A 340 14.20 21.49 2.67
C GLN A 340 15.36 22.20 1.95
N GLY A 341 15.40 23.53 1.96
CA GLY A 341 16.52 24.31 1.43
C GLY A 341 17.83 23.98 2.14
N ALA A 342 17.82 24.00 3.48
CA ALA A 342 18.99 23.65 4.30
C ALA A 342 19.43 22.18 4.11
N ALA A 343 18.48 21.25 4.02
CA ALA A 343 18.77 19.84 3.76
C ALA A 343 19.44 19.62 2.40
N LYS A 344 19.00 20.35 1.35
CA LYS A 344 19.61 20.30 0.01
C LYS A 344 21.01 20.90 -0.03
N GLU A 345 21.28 21.96 0.73
CA GLU A 345 22.63 22.52 0.84
C GLU A 345 23.56 21.55 1.60
N MET A 346 23.04 20.91 2.66
CA MET A 346 23.76 19.91 3.44
C MET A 346 24.09 18.65 2.62
N SER A 347 23.14 18.14 1.81
CA SER A 347 23.42 17.01 0.92
C SER A 347 24.50 17.36 -0.09
N LYS A 348 24.41 18.52 -0.76
CA LYS A 348 25.42 18.95 -1.72
C LYS A 348 26.82 19.00 -1.09
N LYS A 349 26.97 19.60 0.10
CA LYS A 349 28.28 19.64 0.80
C LYS A 349 28.77 18.27 1.26
N SER A 350 27.87 17.30 1.44
CA SER A 350 28.24 15.91 1.71
C SER A 350 28.73 15.20 0.45
N ASP A 351 28.10 15.45 -0.69
CA ASP A 351 28.49 14.92 -2.00
C ASP A 351 29.84 15.53 -2.43
N ASP A 352 29.96 16.87 -2.39
CA ASP A 352 31.20 17.62 -2.66
C ASP A 352 32.38 17.09 -1.84
N ARG A 353 32.17 16.64 -0.59
CA ARG A 353 33.23 16.05 0.26
C ARG A 353 33.64 14.65 -0.20
N VAL A 354 32.67 13.81 -0.59
CA VAL A 354 32.93 12.43 -1.04
C VAL A 354 33.60 12.41 -2.42
N GLU A 355 33.47 13.47 -3.21
CA GLU A 355 34.23 13.65 -4.47
C GLU A 355 35.67 14.18 -4.24
N THR A 356 36.01 14.65 -3.04
CA THR A 356 37.35 15.20 -2.70
C THR A 356 38.26 14.28 -1.87
N ASP A 357 37.71 13.20 -1.30
CA ASP A 357 38.43 12.15 -0.54
C ASP A 357 38.67 10.89 -1.41
#